data_AF-A0A7W8VKP3-F1
#
_entry.id   AF-A0A7W8VKP3-F1
#
_cell.length_a   1.000
_cell.length_b   1.000
_cell.length_c   1.000
_cell.angle_alpha   90.00
_cell.angle_beta   90.00
_cell.angle_gamma   90.00
#
_symmetry.space_group_name_H-M   'P 1'
#
loop_
_entity.id
_entity.type
_entity.pdbx_description
1 polymer ?
#
loop_
_entity_poly.entity_id
_entity_poly.type
_entity_poly.pdbx_seq_one_letter_code
_entity_poly.pdbx_strand_id
1 'polypeptide(L)'
;MTEDKFLLDKTVLFIGQQFYNYHEKIIAQLEQFGAKVFFYENKIFREDPVLNNNDLISKVKRIFNPRYKQKYIDLIINETIDENIDILFCIGGFSVNLDLLNGIKSRNPHVKTIIYFWDSFAIWPFHNLVNAFDQVFSFERLDCEKYNLRYLPLFYSDDQPGYIKNNERDIDILYVGSVGIISRNRFEVLASLRNFSEKYGLKDLLYLLYVKPRHNFIVNGINVVRSLFDRKYRTFKKDLVNYQQKYDFIYHKPLDTVELGNLFIRSKTVIDIPVQGQTGLTMRTIESLAMGCKLITSNSSIKKEAFFNDEWIQVLDEENLEIDLEFLANKPSVGIDISHLTLKNWLKSIITS
;
A
#
# COMPACT_ATOMS: atom_id res chain seq x y z
N MET A 1 -12.48 26.15 -14.66
CA MET A 1 -12.04 25.54 -13.40
C MET A 1 -10.85 26.34 -12.92
N THR A 2 -10.98 27.10 -11.83
CA THR A 2 -9.85 27.78 -11.20
C THR A 2 -8.87 26.71 -10.70
N GLU A 3 -7.62 26.77 -11.15
CA GLU A 3 -6.57 25.90 -10.64
C GLU A 3 -6.40 26.19 -9.14
N ASP A 4 -6.53 25.14 -8.33
CA ASP A 4 -6.50 25.22 -6.87
C ASP A 4 -5.06 25.35 -6.39
N LYS A 5 -4.47 26.53 -6.59
CA LYS A 5 -3.04 26.81 -6.37
C LYS A 5 -2.74 27.30 -4.96
N PHE A 6 -3.20 26.58 -3.93
CA PHE A 6 -2.99 26.98 -2.53
C PHE A 6 -1.56 26.78 -2.01
N LEU A 7 -0.69 26.11 -2.77
CA LEU A 7 0.75 25.96 -2.53
C LEU A 7 1.60 26.82 -3.46
N LEU A 8 1.02 27.87 -4.07
CA LEU A 8 1.78 28.80 -4.91
C LEU A 8 2.99 29.35 -4.14
N ASP A 9 4.16 29.31 -4.78
CA ASP A 9 5.46 29.75 -4.25
C ASP A 9 5.92 28.99 -2.99
N LYS A 10 5.34 27.81 -2.71
CA LYS A 10 5.77 26.95 -1.60
C LYS A 10 6.75 25.88 -2.06
N THR A 11 7.78 25.63 -1.26
CA THR A 11 8.71 24.51 -1.48
C THR A 11 8.32 23.33 -0.59
N VAL A 12 8.12 22.16 -1.20
CA VAL A 12 7.83 20.90 -0.52
C VAL A 12 9.02 19.96 -0.67
N LEU A 13 9.65 19.59 0.44
CA LEU A 13 10.55 18.44 0.50
C LEU A 13 9.72 17.18 0.75
N PHE A 14 9.53 16.38 -0.28
CA PHE A 14 8.75 15.15 -0.27
C PHE A 14 9.65 13.92 -0.14
N ILE A 15 9.43 13.11 0.91
CA ILE A 15 10.11 11.83 1.11
C ILE A 15 9.07 10.70 1.03
N GLY A 16 9.10 9.90 -0.02
CA GLY A 16 8.07 8.86 -0.26
C GLY A 16 8.63 7.62 -0.95
N GLN A 17 7.95 6.48 -0.83
CA GLN A 17 8.41 5.25 -1.48
C GLN A 17 8.14 5.27 -2.98
N GLN A 18 9.09 4.75 -3.76
CA GLN A 18 8.87 4.44 -5.16
C GLN A 18 8.08 3.12 -5.27
N PHE A 19 6.75 3.23 -5.29
CA PHE A 19 5.85 2.09 -5.45
C PHE A 19 4.86 2.39 -6.59
N TYR A 20 4.86 1.53 -7.63
CA TYR A 20 4.22 1.85 -8.90
C TYR A 20 4.58 3.28 -9.33
N ASN A 21 3.61 4.09 -9.75
CA ASN A 21 3.78 5.51 -10.06
C ASN A 21 3.10 6.43 -9.03
N TYR A 22 2.73 5.95 -7.84
CA TYR A 22 2.02 6.79 -6.86
C TYR A 22 2.82 8.02 -6.43
N HIS A 23 4.13 7.87 -6.24
CA HIS A 23 5.02 8.98 -5.90
C HIS A 23 5.05 10.05 -7.00
N GLU A 24 5.09 9.66 -8.27
CA GLU A 24 5.02 10.57 -9.43
C GLU A 24 3.69 11.33 -9.44
N LYS A 25 2.57 10.63 -9.19
CA LYS A 25 1.25 11.25 -9.12
C LYS A 25 1.12 12.24 -7.96
N ILE A 26 1.69 11.91 -6.80
CA ILE A 26 1.72 12.81 -5.64
C ILE A 26 2.53 14.08 -5.96
N ILE A 27 3.72 13.93 -6.55
CA ILE A 27 4.55 15.05 -6.98
C ILE A 27 3.76 15.94 -7.96
N ALA A 28 3.20 15.34 -9.02
CA ALA A 28 2.43 16.07 -10.02
C ALA A 28 1.23 16.82 -9.40
N GLN A 29 0.53 16.21 -8.44
CA GLN A 29 -0.60 16.86 -7.78
C GLN A 29 -0.16 18.01 -6.85
N LEU A 30 0.97 17.89 -6.17
CA LEU A 30 1.56 18.98 -5.37
C LEU A 30 2.02 20.15 -6.26
N GLU A 31 2.64 19.86 -7.41
CA GLU A 31 3.02 20.87 -8.41
C GLU A 31 1.78 21.56 -9.02
N GLN A 32 0.70 20.81 -9.27
CA GLN A 32 -0.59 21.39 -9.67
C GLN A 32 -1.19 22.33 -8.62
N PHE A 33 -0.94 22.08 -7.33
CA PHE A 33 -1.28 23.01 -6.26
C PHE A 33 -0.34 24.23 -6.19
N GLY A 34 0.69 24.30 -7.04
CA GLY A 34 1.60 25.44 -7.17
C GLY A 34 2.95 25.27 -6.48
N ALA A 35 3.23 24.10 -5.89
CA ALA A 35 4.47 23.86 -5.14
C ALA A 35 5.68 23.59 -6.06
N LYS A 36 6.87 24.00 -5.61
CA LYS A 36 8.16 23.44 -6.05
C LYS A 36 8.44 22.18 -5.22
N VAL A 37 8.64 21.03 -5.85
CA VAL A 37 8.80 19.75 -5.13
C VAL A 37 10.22 19.20 -5.26
N PHE A 38 10.86 18.91 -4.12
CA PHE A 38 12.09 18.12 -4.04
C PHE A 38 11.75 16.71 -3.57
N PHE A 39 12.05 15.70 -4.37
CA PHE A 39 11.71 14.31 -4.05
C PHE A 39 12.92 13.47 -3.66
N TYR A 40 12.78 12.73 -2.57
CA TYR A 40 13.71 11.68 -2.16
C TYR A 40 12.97 10.39 -1.84
N GLU A 41 13.57 9.26 -2.23
CA GLU A 41 13.00 7.95 -1.94
C GLU A 41 13.04 7.61 -0.44
N ASN A 42 11.92 7.16 0.10
CA ASN A 42 11.85 6.51 1.41
C ASN A 42 12.44 5.08 1.36
N LYS A 43 13.75 5.00 1.14
CA LYS A 43 14.56 3.78 1.07
C LYS A 43 14.47 2.93 2.33
N ILE A 44 14.38 1.61 2.13
CA ILE A 44 14.41 0.63 3.21
C ILE A 44 15.85 0.24 3.53
N PHE A 45 16.33 0.68 4.69
CA PHE A 45 17.65 0.34 5.23
C PHE A 45 17.59 -0.92 6.10
N ARG A 46 17.57 -2.11 5.50
CA ARG A 46 17.36 -3.38 6.24
C ARG A 46 18.39 -3.64 7.36
N GLU A 47 19.57 -3.05 7.25
CA GLU A 47 20.63 -3.08 8.26
C GLU A 47 20.38 -2.19 9.47
N ASP A 48 19.38 -1.29 9.41
CA ASP A 48 18.94 -0.46 10.53
C ASP A 48 18.46 -1.37 11.68
N PRO A 49 19.09 -1.30 12.87
CA PRO A 49 18.70 -2.10 14.03
C PRO A 49 17.24 -1.86 14.47
N VAL A 50 16.66 -0.71 14.15
CA VAL A 50 15.23 -0.41 14.42
C VAL A 50 14.35 -1.32 13.57
N LEU A 51 14.72 -1.61 12.32
CA LEU A 51 13.92 -2.41 11.40
C LEU A 51 14.16 -3.91 11.56
N ASN A 52 15.41 -4.32 11.79
CA ASN A 52 15.74 -5.73 11.90
C ASN A 52 16.99 -6.00 12.73
N ASN A 53 16.80 -6.36 14.00
CA ASN A 53 17.92 -6.67 14.90
C ASN A 53 18.30 -8.16 14.95
N ASN A 54 17.47 -9.06 14.41
CA ASN A 54 17.64 -10.51 14.57
C ASN A 54 18.08 -11.25 13.29
N ASP A 55 18.00 -10.60 12.13
CA ASP A 55 18.44 -11.18 10.87
C ASP A 55 19.96 -11.09 10.67
N LEU A 56 20.61 -12.25 10.48
CA LEU A 56 22.05 -12.37 10.32
C LEU A 56 22.58 -11.56 9.12
N ILE A 57 21.81 -11.48 8.03
CA ILE A 57 22.20 -10.76 6.82
C ILE A 57 22.25 -9.26 7.10
N SER A 58 21.24 -8.75 7.80
CA SER A 58 21.15 -7.36 8.21
C SER A 58 22.31 -6.99 9.15
N LYS A 59 22.70 -7.89 10.08
CA LYS A 59 23.90 -7.71 10.91
C LYS A 59 25.19 -7.66 10.09
N VAL A 60 25.37 -8.54 9.11
CA VAL A 60 26.55 -8.55 8.24
C VAL A 60 26.60 -7.28 7.39
N LYS A 61 25.49 -6.87 6.77
CA LYS A 61 25.40 -5.62 6.01
C LYS A 61 25.75 -4.40 6.85
N ARG A 62 25.32 -4.37 8.12
CA ARG A 62 25.68 -3.31 9.07
C ARG A 62 27.17 -3.21 9.32
N ILE A 63 27.91 -4.33 9.33
CA ILE A 63 29.38 -4.31 9.47
C ILE A 63 30.03 -3.66 8.25
N PHE A 64 29.57 -3.98 7.04
CA PHE A 64 30.13 -3.44 5.80
C PHE A 64 29.71 -1.99 5.51
N ASN A 65 28.56 -1.54 5.99
CA ASN A 65 28.09 -0.16 5.80
C ASN A 65 27.35 0.39 7.03
N PRO A 66 28.06 0.64 8.14
CA PRO A 66 27.45 0.96 9.45
C PRO A 66 26.71 2.30 9.51
N ARG A 67 26.91 3.18 8.52
CA ARG A 67 26.30 4.52 8.43
C ARG A 67 25.50 4.71 7.15
N TYR A 68 24.98 3.65 6.53
CA TYR A 68 24.34 3.78 5.22
C TYR A 68 23.14 4.74 5.25
N LYS A 69 22.22 4.53 6.21
CA LYS A 69 21.09 5.42 6.45
C LYS A 69 21.53 6.85 6.75
N GLN A 70 22.53 7.02 7.61
CA GLN A 70 23.05 8.36 7.94
C GLN A 70 23.62 9.08 6.72
N LYS A 71 24.42 8.40 5.89
CA LYS A 71 24.96 8.98 4.65
C LYS A 71 23.84 9.43 3.70
N TYR A 72 22.72 8.71 3.66
CA TYR A 72 21.57 9.10 2.85
C TYR A 72 20.86 10.33 3.43
N ILE A 73 20.71 10.41 4.75
CA ILE A 73 20.16 11.58 5.44
C ILE A 73 21.07 12.81 5.22
N ASP A 74 22.38 12.66 5.39
CA ASP A 74 23.35 13.74 5.17
C ASP A 74 23.30 14.23 3.72
N LEU A 75 23.11 13.33 2.75
CA LEU A 75 22.92 13.68 1.35
C LEU A 75 21.68 14.56 1.16
N ILE A 76 20.53 14.18 1.71
CA ILE A 76 19.29 14.98 1.60
C ILE A 76 19.50 16.37 2.20
N ILE A 77 20.10 16.46 3.40
CA ILE A 77 20.35 17.74 4.10
C ILE A 77 21.31 18.63 3.30
N ASN A 78 22.32 18.05 2.65
CA ASN A 78 23.31 18.80 1.89
C ASN A 78 22.78 19.26 0.53
N GLU A 79 22.02 18.42 -0.17
CA GLU A 79 21.45 18.78 -1.48
C GLU A 79 20.32 19.82 -1.36
N THR A 80 19.67 19.91 -0.19
CA THR A 80 18.62 20.88 0.10
C THR A 80 19.09 22.07 0.95
N ILE A 81 20.41 22.29 1.04
CA ILE A 81 21.02 23.28 1.94
C ILE A 81 20.59 24.73 1.68
N ASP A 82 20.47 25.10 0.41
CA ASP A 82 20.18 26.47 -0.02
C ASP A 82 18.67 26.69 -0.30
N GLU A 83 17.84 25.69 -0.02
CA GLU A 83 16.41 25.72 -0.32
C GLU A 83 15.61 26.15 0.91
N ASN A 84 14.70 27.12 0.72
CA ASN A 84 13.74 27.52 1.75
C ASN A 84 12.54 26.57 1.72
N ILE A 85 12.53 25.58 2.61
CA ILE A 85 11.53 24.52 2.67
C ILE A 85 10.37 24.96 3.56
N ASP A 86 9.20 25.15 2.96
CA ASP A 86 7.96 25.45 3.69
C ASP A 86 7.35 24.20 4.32
N ILE A 87 7.45 23.05 3.64
CA ILE A 87 6.82 21.79 4.06
C ILE A 87 7.79 20.62 3.90
N LEU A 88 8.04 19.88 4.98
CA LEU A 88 8.61 18.54 4.93
C LEU A 88 7.46 17.54 4.99
N PHE A 89 7.19 16.86 3.87
CA PHE A 89 6.14 15.86 3.77
C PHE A 89 6.74 14.46 3.59
N CYS A 90 6.48 13.57 4.54
CA CYS A 90 6.99 12.20 4.54
C CYS A 90 5.85 11.18 4.41
N ILE A 91 6.00 10.18 3.54
CA ILE A 91 5.15 8.99 3.48
C ILE A 91 5.98 7.76 3.90
N GLY A 92 5.60 7.15 5.02
CA GLY A 92 6.33 6.08 5.71
C GLY A 92 7.51 6.60 6.55
N GLY A 93 8.29 5.68 7.15
CA GLY A 93 9.31 6.03 8.16
C GLY A 93 10.69 5.38 8.00
N PHE A 94 11.01 4.77 6.86
CA PHE A 94 12.24 3.99 6.70
C PHE A 94 13.52 4.83 6.62
N SER A 95 13.52 5.88 5.79
CA SER A 95 14.63 6.82 5.63
C SER A 95 14.68 7.92 6.70
N VAL A 96 13.57 8.13 7.40
CA VAL A 96 13.37 9.29 8.27
C VAL A 96 13.88 9.00 9.69
N ASN A 97 14.58 9.97 10.29
CA ASN A 97 14.96 9.96 11.70
C ASN A 97 15.02 11.41 12.24
N LEU A 98 15.32 11.56 13.54
CA LEU A 98 15.43 12.88 14.18
C LEU A 98 16.55 13.75 13.59
N ASP A 99 17.65 13.17 13.10
CA ASP A 99 18.74 13.94 12.51
C ASP A 99 18.30 14.65 11.23
N LEU A 100 17.51 13.97 10.39
CA LEU A 100 16.89 14.57 9.21
C LEU A 100 16.00 15.75 9.62
N LEU A 101 15.07 15.55 10.57
CA LEU A 101 14.17 16.61 11.01
C LEU A 101 14.93 17.80 11.59
N ASN A 102 15.91 17.56 12.46
CA ASN A 102 16.72 18.60 13.07
C ASN A 102 17.55 19.35 12.02
N GLY A 103 18.13 18.63 11.06
CA GLY A 103 18.86 19.22 9.94
C GLY A 103 17.99 20.20 9.13
N ILE A 104 16.78 19.77 8.75
CA ILE A 104 15.84 20.61 8.00
C ILE A 104 15.32 21.78 8.86
N LYS A 105 14.87 21.54 10.10
CA LYS A 105 14.33 22.57 11.01
C LYS A 105 15.36 23.64 11.38
N SER A 106 16.64 23.28 11.50
CA SER A 106 17.71 24.22 11.87
C SER A 106 17.90 25.35 10.84
N ARG A 107 17.60 25.08 9.57
CA ARG A 107 17.69 26.04 8.46
C ARG A 107 16.33 26.62 8.06
N ASN A 108 15.26 25.90 8.37
CA ASN A 108 13.88 26.29 8.08
C ASN A 108 13.06 26.30 9.38
N PRO A 109 13.23 27.29 10.29
CA PRO A 109 12.59 27.28 11.61
C PRO A 109 11.06 27.25 11.59
N HIS A 110 10.45 27.63 10.46
CA HIS A 110 9.00 27.67 10.24
C HIS A 110 8.49 26.52 9.37
N VAL A 111 9.33 25.52 9.05
CA VAL A 111 8.92 24.37 8.25
C VAL A 111 7.76 23.63 8.93
N LYS A 112 6.69 23.36 8.17
CA LYS A 112 5.62 22.45 8.60
C LYS A 112 6.09 21.02 8.34
N THR A 113 6.12 20.20 9.38
CA THR A 113 6.54 18.79 9.28
C THR A 113 5.34 17.87 9.36
N ILE A 114 5.17 17.05 8.31
CA ILE A 114 4.04 16.14 8.16
C ILE A 114 4.56 14.74 7.86
N ILE A 115 4.04 13.73 8.56
CA ILE A 115 4.28 12.32 8.23
C ILE A 115 2.96 11.57 8.09
N TYR A 116 2.85 10.79 7.03
CA TYR A 116 1.74 9.87 6.77
C TYR A 116 2.28 8.44 6.79
N PHE A 117 1.82 7.65 7.76
CA PHE A 117 2.14 6.23 7.82
C PHE A 117 1.19 5.44 6.93
N TRP A 118 1.71 4.94 5.82
CA TRP A 118 1.00 4.07 4.89
C TRP A 118 1.29 2.56 5.12
N ASP A 119 2.01 2.27 6.21
CA ASP A 119 2.54 0.97 6.63
C ASP A 119 2.17 0.79 8.12
N SER A 120 1.61 -0.37 8.50
CA SER A 120 1.11 -0.60 9.87
C SER A 120 2.25 -0.76 10.90
N PHE A 121 2.04 -0.23 12.11
CA PHE A 121 2.98 -0.40 13.23
C PHE A 121 3.02 -1.81 13.80
N ALA A 122 2.06 -2.67 13.45
CA ALA A 122 2.12 -4.10 13.74
C ALA A 122 3.29 -4.79 13.00
N ILE A 123 3.72 -4.21 11.87
CA ILE A 123 4.81 -4.73 11.04
C ILE A 123 6.07 -3.90 11.26
N TRP A 124 5.95 -2.58 11.32
CA TRP A 124 7.09 -1.66 11.30
C TRP A 124 7.12 -0.74 12.53
N PRO A 125 8.23 -0.68 13.29
CA PRO A 125 8.28 0.01 14.58
C PRO A 125 8.48 1.54 14.43
N PHE A 126 7.62 2.23 13.69
CA PHE A 126 7.70 3.68 13.46
C PHE A 126 7.13 4.55 14.59
N HIS A 127 6.67 3.94 15.68
CA HIS A 127 6.12 4.64 16.85
C HIS A 127 7.08 5.69 17.44
N ASN A 128 8.39 5.52 17.25
CA ASN A 128 9.43 6.47 17.67
C ASN A 128 9.39 7.82 16.91
N LEU A 129 8.71 7.89 15.77
CA LEU A 129 8.58 9.10 14.96
C LEU A 129 7.31 9.92 15.28
N VAL A 130 6.35 9.36 16.04
CA VAL A 130 5.05 9.99 16.30
C VAL A 130 5.19 11.39 16.93
N ASN A 131 6.13 11.58 17.85
CA ASN A 131 6.29 12.87 18.54
C ASN A 131 7.25 13.83 17.83
N ALA A 132 7.76 13.47 16.65
CA ALA A 132 8.78 14.25 15.96
C ALA A 132 8.20 15.26 14.94
N PHE A 133 6.97 15.02 14.48
CA PHE A 133 6.29 15.77 13.43
C PHE A 133 5.15 16.62 13.99
N ASP A 134 4.84 17.74 13.32
CA ASP A 134 3.72 18.60 13.69
C ASP A 134 2.38 17.94 13.36
N GLN A 135 2.34 17.11 12.31
CA GLN A 135 1.16 16.35 11.91
C GLN A 135 1.51 14.91 11.58
N VAL A 136 0.73 14.00 12.16
CA VAL A 136 0.92 12.56 12.02
C VAL A 136 -0.39 11.91 11.62
N PHE A 137 -0.37 11.29 10.45
CA PHE A 137 -1.49 10.55 9.90
C PHE A 137 -1.17 9.06 9.81
N SER A 138 -2.18 8.21 9.87
CA SER A 138 -2.05 6.80 9.54
C SER A 138 -3.31 6.27 8.86
N PHE A 139 -3.12 5.33 7.92
CA PHE A 139 -4.19 4.58 7.28
C PHE A 139 -4.71 3.42 8.15
N GLU A 140 -3.98 3.06 9.21
CA GLU A 140 -4.29 1.92 10.09
C GLU A 140 -5.05 2.42 11.33
N ARG A 141 -6.31 2.02 11.47
CA ARG A 141 -7.20 2.51 12.53
C ARG A 141 -6.68 2.18 13.92
N LEU A 142 -6.17 0.96 14.10
CA LEU A 142 -5.61 0.53 15.39
C LEU A 142 -4.38 1.34 15.80
N ASP A 143 -3.55 1.76 14.84
CA ASP A 143 -2.41 2.63 15.13
C ASP A 143 -2.89 4.02 15.55
N CYS A 144 -3.93 4.54 14.89
CA CYS A 144 -4.53 5.82 15.24
C CYS A 144 -5.14 5.82 16.65
N GLU A 145 -5.91 4.78 16.99
CA GLU A 145 -6.52 4.61 18.31
C GLU A 145 -5.44 4.48 19.40
N LYS A 146 -4.39 3.68 19.16
CA LYS A 146 -3.35 3.39 20.15
C LYS A 146 -2.41 4.56 20.41
N TYR A 147 -2.06 5.33 19.38
CA TYR A 147 -1.07 6.40 19.46
C TYR A 147 -1.67 7.80 19.30
N ASN A 148 -3.00 7.92 19.29
CA ASN A 148 -3.75 9.16 19.09
C ASN A 148 -3.35 9.90 17.79
N LEU A 149 -3.27 9.16 16.69
CA LEU A 149 -2.92 9.69 15.37
C LEU A 149 -4.17 10.13 14.60
N ARG A 150 -3.98 10.98 13.59
CA ARG A 150 -5.07 11.35 12.68
C ARG A 150 -5.33 10.22 11.70
N TYR A 151 -6.51 9.60 11.80
CA TYR A 151 -6.92 8.59 10.85
C TYR A 151 -7.23 9.22 9.49
N LEU A 152 -6.62 8.68 8.44
CA LEU A 152 -6.94 9.04 7.06
C LEU A 152 -6.71 7.81 6.17
N PRO A 153 -7.74 7.29 5.47
CA PRO A 153 -7.56 6.20 4.54
C PRO A 153 -6.58 6.55 3.42
N LEU A 154 -6.18 5.53 2.65
CA LEU A 154 -5.41 5.73 1.42
C LEU A 154 -6.26 6.46 0.36
N PHE A 155 -5.73 6.58 -0.87
CA PHE A 155 -6.36 7.35 -1.94
C PHE A 155 -6.53 6.52 -3.22
N TYR A 156 -7.25 7.06 -4.19
CA TYR A 156 -7.17 6.66 -5.59
C TYR A 156 -6.82 7.86 -6.47
N SER A 157 -6.35 7.61 -7.68
CA SER A 157 -5.98 8.68 -8.62
C SER A 157 -7.04 8.84 -9.71
N ASP A 158 -7.40 10.08 -10.01
CA ASP A 158 -8.49 10.44 -10.93
C ASP A 158 -8.13 10.24 -12.42
N ASP A 159 -6.86 9.96 -12.69
CA ASP A 159 -6.30 9.66 -14.02
C ASP A 159 -6.49 8.19 -14.44
N GLN A 160 -6.92 7.33 -13.51
CA GLN A 160 -7.45 6.01 -13.85
C GLN A 160 -8.69 6.24 -14.73
N PRO A 161 -8.80 5.64 -15.93
CA PRO A 161 -9.93 5.87 -16.83
C PRO A 161 -11.27 5.65 -16.10
N GLY A 162 -11.84 6.75 -15.61
CA GLY A 162 -13.09 6.75 -14.90
C GLY A 162 -14.22 6.46 -15.88
N TYR A 163 -15.03 5.46 -15.56
CA TYR A 163 -16.35 5.26 -16.13
C TYR A 163 -16.41 5.32 -17.67
N ILE A 164 -15.75 4.40 -18.36
CA ILE A 164 -16.28 4.01 -19.69
C ILE A 164 -17.58 3.24 -19.41
N LYS A 165 -18.70 3.99 -19.37
CA LYS A 165 -20.05 3.51 -19.03
C LYS A 165 -20.54 2.31 -19.87
N ASN A 166 -19.82 1.94 -20.93
CA ASN A 166 -20.25 0.95 -21.92
C ASN A 166 -19.20 -0.12 -22.25
N ASN A 167 -18.17 -0.33 -21.42
CA ASN A 167 -17.34 -1.51 -21.63
C ASN A 167 -18.06 -2.75 -21.09
N GLU A 168 -18.22 -3.77 -21.94
CA GLU A 168 -18.65 -5.09 -21.49
C GLU A 168 -17.65 -5.62 -20.45
N ARG A 169 -18.10 -5.78 -19.21
CA ARG A 169 -17.32 -6.41 -18.15
C ARG A 169 -17.42 -7.91 -18.29
N ASP A 170 -16.34 -8.55 -18.72
CA ASP A 170 -16.28 -9.97 -19.03
C ASP A 170 -15.62 -10.83 -17.94
N ILE A 171 -15.11 -10.20 -16.87
CA ILE A 171 -14.60 -10.87 -15.67
C ILE A 171 -15.64 -10.68 -14.55
N ASP A 172 -16.19 -11.77 -14.03
CA ASP A 172 -17.15 -11.72 -12.93
C ASP A 172 -16.43 -11.46 -11.59
N ILE A 173 -15.31 -12.16 -11.37
CA ILE A 173 -14.52 -12.09 -10.13
C ILE A 173 -13.05 -11.84 -10.48
N LEU A 174 -12.50 -10.72 -10.00
CA LEU A 174 -11.08 -10.41 -10.10
C LEU A 174 -10.42 -10.48 -8.72
N TYR A 175 -9.27 -11.14 -8.65
CA TYR A 175 -8.35 -10.99 -7.52
C TYR A 175 -6.96 -10.63 -8.06
N VAL A 176 -6.33 -9.62 -7.48
CA VAL A 176 -4.92 -9.30 -7.74
C VAL A 176 -4.18 -9.00 -6.45
N GLY A 177 -3.28 -9.88 -6.04
CA GLY A 177 -2.49 -9.71 -4.82
C GLY A 177 -1.21 -10.52 -4.84
N SER A 178 -0.34 -10.31 -3.86
CA SER A 178 0.90 -11.08 -3.71
C SER A 178 0.75 -12.21 -2.69
N VAL A 179 1.72 -13.13 -2.62
CA VAL A 179 1.76 -14.15 -1.59
C VAL A 179 3.14 -14.27 -0.96
N GLY A 180 3.15 -14.37 0.36
CA GLY A 180 4.32 -14.65 1.18
C GLY A 180 3.94 -15.42 2.44
N ILE A 181 4.88 -15.56 3.37
CA ILE A 181 4.68 -16.32 4.62
C ILE A 181 3.50 -15.77 5.44
N ILE A 182 3.37 -14.44 5.53
CA ILE A 182 2.34 -13.75 6.33
C ILE A 182 0.97 -13.71 5.66
N SER A 183 0.89 -14.04 4.37
CA SER A 183 -0.34 -13.96 3.58
C SER A 183 -0.66 -15.32 2.94
N ARG A 184 -0.26 -16.41 3.61
CA ARG A 184 -0.39 -17.80 3.14
C ARG A 184 -1.85 -18.23 3.01
N ASN A 185 -2.75 -17.65 3.83
CA ASN A 185 -4.20 -17.85 3.76
C ASN A 185 -4.76 -17.62 2.35
N ARG A 186 -4.17 -16.71 1.57
CA ARG A 186 -4.57 -16.42 0.19
C ARG A 186 -4.58 -17.65 -0.72
N PHE A 187 -3.75 -18.68 -0.48
CA PHE A 187 -3.81 -19.91 -1.27
C PHE A 187 -5.15 -20.64 -1.13
N GLU A 188 -5.60 -20.81 0.12
CA GLU A 188 -6.84 -21.52 0.44
C GLU A 188 -8.07 -20.72 -0.01
N VAL A 189 -8.06 -19.41 0.26
CA VAL A 189 -9.13 -18.51 -0.20
C VAL A 189 -9.27 -18.55 -1.72
N LEU A 190 -8.17 -18.45 -2.47
CA LEU A 190 -8.22 -18.46 -3.94
C LEU A 190 -8.60 -19.82 -4.54
N ALA A 191 -8.19 -20.92 -3.92
CA ALA A 191 -8.65 -22.24 -4.32
C ALA A 191 -10.18 -22.39 -4.13
N SER A 192 -10.70 -21.90 -3.01
CA SER A 192 -12.15 -21.87 -2.76
C SER A 192 -12.88 -20.96 -3.74
N LEU A 193 -12.32 -19.79 -4.06
CA LEU A 193 -12.86 -18.89 -5.09
C LEU A 193 -12.90 -19.53 -6.48
N ARG A 194 -11.83 -20.25 -6.88
CA ARG A 194 -11.78 -20.99 -8.14
C ARG A 194 -12.89 -22.04 -8.20
N ASN A 195 -12.99 -22.87 -7.15
CA ASN A 195 -14.02 -23.91 -7.06
C ASN A 195 -15.44 -23.32 -7.06
N PHE A 196 -15.65 -22.19 -6.36
CA PHE A 196 -16.92 -21.46 -6.36
C PHE A 196 -17.27 -20.97 -7.77
N SER A 197 -16.29 -20.40 -8.47
CA SER A 197 -16.48 -19.87 -9.82
C SER A 197 -16.81 -20.99 -10.82
N GLU A 198 -16.11 -22.12 -10.75
CA GLU A 198 -16.41 -23.33 -11.54
C GLU A 198 -17.82 -23.88 -11.26
N LYS A 199 -18.20 -23.99 -9.98
CA LYS A 199 -19.51 -24.50 -9.56
C LYS A 199 -20.67 -23.68 -10.13
N TYR A 200 -20.53 -22.35 -10.17
CA TYR A 200 -21.58 -21.44 -10.60
C TYR A 200 -21.38 -20.88 -12.01
N GLY A 201 -20.37 -21.35 -12.76
CA GLY A 201 -20.10 -20.91 -14.12
C GLY A 201 -19.67 -19.45 -14.25
N LEU A 202 -19.01 -18.91 -13.22
CA LEU A 202 -18.50 -17.53 -13.20
C LEU A 202 -17.13 -17.46 -13.87
N LYS A 203 -16.87 -16.36 -14.58
CA LYS A 203 -15.56 -16.07 -15.17
C LYS A 203 -14.66 -15.39 -14.15
N ASP A 204 -13.81 -16.15 -13.49
CA ASP A 204 -12.82 -15.62 -12.57
C ASP A 204 -11.47 -15.33 -13.25
N LEU A 205 -10.79 -14.29 -12.76
CA LEU A 205 -9.38 -14.03 -13.02
C LEU A 205 -8.68 -13.82 -11.68
N LEU A 206 -7.96 -14.84 -11.24
CA LEU A 206 -7.23 -14.85 -9.99
C LEU A 206 -5.73 -14.70 -10.28
N TYR A 207 -5.13 -13.61 -9.80
CA TYR A 207 -3.72 -13.28 -10.00
C TYR A 207 -2.98 -13.22 -8.67
N LEU A 208 -2.35 -14.33 -8.28
CA LEU A 208 -1.53 -14.44 -7.07
C LEU A 208 -0.04 -14.34 -7.40
N LEU A 209 0.54 -13.17 -7.17
CA LEU A 209 1.97 -12.91 -7.41
C LEU A 209 2.85 -13.53 -6.32
N TYR A 210 3.65 -14.53 -6.68
CA TYR A 210 4.79 -14.96 -5.89
C TYR A 210 6.10 -14.44 -6.51
N VAL A 211 6.73 -13.49 -5.83
CA VAL A 211 8.04 -12.95 -6.22
C VAL A 211 9.12 -13.95 -5.86
N LYS A 212 9.76 -14.56 -6.88
CA LYS A 212 10.86 -15.49 -6.66
C LYS A 212 12.04 -14.78 -5.99
N PRO A 213 12.69 -15.39 -4.99
CA PRO A 213 13.94 -14.87 -4.43
C PRO A 213 14.97 -14.69 -5.54
N ARG A 214 15.79 -13.63 -5.47
CA ARG A 214 16.93 -13.47 -6.37
C ARG A 214 17.86 -14.69 -6.26
N HIS A 215 18.18 -15.30 -7.39
CA HIS A 215 19.10 -16.44 -7.45
C HIS A 215 20.54 -15.94 -7.34
N ASN A 216 21.08 -15.89 -6.12
CA ASN A 216 22.51 -15.74 -5.88
C ASN A 216 22.95 -16.67 -4.75
N PHE A 217 24.25 -16.97 -4.70
CA PHE A 217 24.81 -17.95 -3.76
C PHE A 217 24.46 -17.65 -2.29
N ILE A 218 24.50 -16.37 -1.92
CA ILE A 218 24.20 -15.90 -0.57
C ILE A 218 22.72 -16.15 -0.21
N VAL A 219 21.79 -15.70 -1.06
CA VAL A 219 20.34 -15.89 -0.87
C VAL A 219 19.96 -17.36 -0.87
N ASN A 220 20.60 -18.18 -1.70
CA ASN A 220 20.39 -19.63 -1.69
C ASN A 220 20.83 -20.25 -0.35
N GLY A 221 22.02 -19.89 0.16
CA GLY A 221 22.49 -20.35 1.47
C GLY A 221 21.55 -19.95 2.61
N ILE A 222 21.08 -18.70 2.63
CA ILE A 222 20.09 -18.21 3.59
C ILE A 222 18.80 -19.04 3.51
N ASN A 223 18.32 -19.33 2.30
CA ASN A 223 17.09 -20.08 2.10
C ASN A 223 17.23 -21.54 2.56
N VAL A 224 18.42 -22.14 2.44
CA VAL A 224 18.73 -23.45 3.03
C VAL A 224 18.66 -23.38 4.54
N VAL A 225 19.34 -22.41 5.17
CA VAL A 225 19.28 -22.24 6.64
C VAL A 225 17.84 -22.02 7.11
N ARG A 226 17.08 -21.14 6.44
CA ARG A 226 15.65 -20.94 6.73
C ARG A 226 14.85 -22.23 6.60
N SER A 227 15.12 -23.04 5.58
CA SER A 227 14.45 -24.33 5.42
C SER A 227 14.74 -25.30 6.57
N LEU A 228 15.90 -25.20 7.23
CA LEU A 228 16.25 -26.04 8.37
C LEU A 228 15.62 -25.55 9.68
N PHE A 229 15.59 -24.23 9.92
CA PHE A 229 15.21 -23.68 11.23
C PHE A 229 13.82 -23.02 11.28
N ASP A 230 13.25 -22.60 10.14
CA ASP A 230 11.96 -21.90 10.10
C ASP A 230 10.84 -22.82 9.59
N ARG A 231 10.01 -23.29 10.53
CA ARG A 231 8.84 -24.12 10.22
C ARG A 231 7.83 -23.39 9.34
N LYS A 232 7.58 -22.09 9.57
CA LYS A 232 6.62 -21.31 8.79
C LYS A 232 7.09 -21.19 7.34
N TYR A 233 8.39 -20.97 7.12
CA TYR A 233 8.99 -20.95 5.78
C TYR A 233 8.87 -22.31 5.07
N ARG A 234 9.17 -23.43 5.75
CA ARG A 234 8.98 -24.77 5.18
C ARG A 234 7.53 -25.03 4.77
N THR A 235 6.59 -24.70 5.66
CA THR A 235 5.17 -24.87 5.39
C THR A 235 4.73 -24.01 4.20
N PHE A 236 5.13 -22.74 4.14
CA PHE A 236 4.86 -21.87 2.99
C PHE A 236 5.40 -22.45 1.68
N LYS A 237 6.63 -22.96 1.68
CA LYS A 237 7.23 -23.58 0.49
C LYS A 237 6.48 -24.83 0.04
N LYS A 238 6.09 -25.69 0.99
CA LYS A 238 5.29 -26.88 0.70
C LYS A 238 3.96 -26.51 0.06
N ASP A 239 3.26 -25.53 0.63
CA ASP A 239 2.00 -25.04 0.08
C ASP A 239 2.17 -24.44 -1.30
N LEU A 240 3.15 -23.56 -1.49
CA LEU A 240 3.43 -22.96 -2.80
C LEU A 240 3.58 -24.03 -3.88
N VAL A 241 4.37 -25.09 -3.62
CA VAL A 241 4.53 -26.20 -4.57
C VAL A 241 3.21 -26.94 -4.80
N ASN A 242 2.48 -27.27 -3.73
CA ASN A 242 1.22 -27.99 -3.82
C ASN A 242 0.16 -27.23 -4.61
N TYR A 243 -0.01 -25.93 -4.36
CA TYR A 243 -1.00 -25.11 -5.05
C TYR A 243 -0.58 -24.82 -6.49
N GLN A 244 0.72 -24.61 -6.76
CA GLN A 244 1.21 -24.36 -8.12
C GLN A 244 1.07 -25.60 -9.04
N GLN A 245 1.02 -26.81 -8.48
CA GLN A 245 0.72 -28.03 -9.24
C GLN A 245 -0.76 -28.21 -9.56
N LYS A 246 -1.65 -27.60 -8.77
CA LYS A 246 -3.11 -27.80 -8.86
C LYS A 246 -3.84 -26.64 -9.53
N TYR A 247 -3.29 -25.43 -9.43
CA TYR A 247 -3.93 -24.20 -9.84
C TYR A 247 -3.01 -23.34 -10.71
N ASP A 248 -3.62 -22.62 -11.63
CA ASP A 248 -2.97 -21.76 -12.62
C ASP A 248 -2.91 -20.28 -12.20
N PHE A 249 -3.49 -19.93 -11.04
CA PHE A 249 -3.56 -18.54 -10.56
C PHE A 249 -2.24 -17.99 -9.97
N ILE A 250 -1.16 -18.77 -9.95
CA ILE A 250 0.12 -18.36 -9.35
C ILE A 250 1.07 -17.82 -10.41
N TYR A 251 1.39 -16.53 -10.31
CA TYR A 251 2.25 -15.81 -11.25
C TYR A 251 3.57 -15.37 -10.60
N HIS A 252 4.56 -15.05 -11.44
CA HIS A 252 5.89 -14.61 -11.00
C HIS A 252 6.33 -13.26 -11.56
N LYS A 253 5.55 -12.70 -12.49
CA LYS A 253 5.76 -11.37 -13.06
C LYS A 253 4.79 -10.42 -12.36
N PRO A 254 5.22 -9.25 -11.85
CA PRO A 254 4.26 -8.25 -11.40
C PRO A 254 3.47 -7.70 -12.60
N LEU A 255 2.20 -7.38 -12.36
CA LEU A 255 1.41 -6.56 -13.28
C LEU A 255 1.84 -5.10 -13.14
N ASP A 256 1.98 -4.40 -14.27
CA ASP A 256 2.14 -2.95 -14.26
C ASP A 256 0.81 -2.20 -14.04
N THR A 257 0.87 -0.87 -13.95
CA THR A 257 -0.32 -0.05 -13.67
C THR A 257 -1.35 -0.08 -14.80
N VAL A 258 -0.91 -0.24 -16.05
CA VAL A 258 -1.79 -0.25 -17.23
C VAL A 258 -2.48 -1.61 -17.33
N GLU A 259 -1.74 -2.69 -17.16
CA GLU A 259 -2.27 -4.06 -17.08
C GLU A 259 -3.33 -4.16 -15.98
N LEU A 260 -3.04 -3.65 -14.78
CA LEU A 260 -3.97 -3.64 -13.65
C LEU A 260 -5.22 -2.78 -13.90
N GLY A 261 -5.06 -1.56 -14.44
CA GLY A 261 -6.19 -0.70 -14.78
C GLY A 261 -7.14 -1.35 -15.78
N ASN A 262 -6.60 -2.02 -16.80
CA ASN A 262 -7.37 -2.77 -17.79
C ASN A 262 -8.16 -3.94 -17.17
N LEU A 263 -7.58 -4.62 -16.16
CA LEU A 263 -8.31 -5.66 -15.42
C LEU A 263 -9.50 -5.06 -14.66
N PHE A 264 -9.33 -3.93 -13.97
CA PHE A 264 -10.45 -3.28 -13.28
C PHE A 264 -11.57 -2.87 -14.24
N ILE A 265 -11.25 -2.30 -15.40
CA ILE A 265 -12.23 -1.92 -16.42
C ILE A 265 -13.10 -3.11 -16.85
N ARG A 266 -12.51 -4.30 -16.93
CA ARG A 266 -13.16 -5.54 -17.38
C ARG A 266 -13.90 -6.30 -16.28
N SER A 267 -13.72 -5.94 -15.01
CA SER A 267 -14.14 -6.76 -13.87
C SER A 267 -15.39 -6.24 -13.19
N LYS A 268 -16.38 -7.08 -12.92
CA LYS A 268 -17.62 -6.69 -12.20
C LYS A 268 -17.38 -6.56 -10.70
N THR A 269 -16.69 -7.54 -10.12
CA THR A 269 -16.42 -7.62 -8.69
C THR A 269 -14.94 -7.88 -8.44
N VAL A 270 -14.37 -7.20 -7.45
CA VAL A 270 -12.99 -7.40 -7.00
C VAL A 270 -12.98 -8.04 -5.62
N ILE A 271 -12.13 -9.04 -5.42
CA ILE A 271 -11.86 -9.63 -4.10
C ILE A 271 -10.58 -9.01 -3.53
N ASP A 272 -10.66 -8.50 -2.29
CA ASP A 272 -9.52 -7.99 -1.54
C ASP A 272 -9.29 -8.81 -0.25
N ILE A 273 -8.12 -9.43 -0.13
CA ILE A 273 -7.72 -10.23 1.04
C ILE A 273 -6.45 -9.61 1.63
N PRO A 274 -6.56 -8.60 2.51
CA PRO A 274 -5.40 -8.00 3.17
C PRO A 274 -4.62 -9.01 4.01
N VAL A 275 -3.46 -8.58 4.52
CA VAL A 275 -2.71 -9.40 5.48
C VAL A 275 -3.53 -9.51 6.75
N GLN A 276 -3.58 -10.71 7.33
CA GLN A 276 -4.33 -10.97 8.56
C GLN A 276 -3.95 -9.98 9.67
N GLY A 277 -4.95 -9.35 10.27
CA GLY A 277 -4.79 -8.37 11.34
C GLY A 277 -4.64 -6.91 10.89
N GLN A 278 -4.52 -6.64 9.59
CA GLN A 278 -4.56 -5.28 9.05
C GLN A 278 -6.00 -4.72 9.13
N THR A 279 -6.19 -3.53 9.71
CA THR A 279 -7.52 -2.86 9.72
C THR A 279 -7.59 -1.70 8.74
N GLY A 280 -6.46 -1.14 8.32
CA GLY A 280 -6.40 -0.15 7.25
C GLY A 280 -6.83 -0.74 5.90
N LEU A 281 -7.58 0.05 5.12
CA LEU A 281 -7.99 -0.35 3.77
C LEU A 281 -6.79 -0.39 2.83
N THR A 282 -6.75 -1.35 1.91
CA THR A 282 -5.69 -1.44 0.90
C THR A 282 -5.93 -0.42 -0.22
N MET A 283 -4.88 -0.08 -0.99
CA MET A 283 -5.05 0.65 -2.25
C MET A 283 -6.05 -0.07 -3.17
N ARG A 284 -6.03 -1.41 -3.18
CA ARG A 284 -6.94 -2.24 -4.00
C ARG A 284 -8.41 -1.99 -3.65
N THR A 285 -8.74 -1.94 -2.36
CA THR A 285 -10.09 -1.65 -1.88
C THR A 285 -10.59 -0.34 -2.50
N ILE A 286 -9.81 0.74 -2.39
CA ILE A 286 -10.23 2.08 -2.83
C ILE A 286 -10.24 2.18 -4.36
N GLU A 287 -9.19 1.69 -5.03
CA GLU A 287 -9.09 1.68 -6.50
C GLU A 287 -10.24 0.90 -7.15
N SER A 288 -10.61 -0.25 -6.59
CA SER A 288 -11.69 -1.08 -7.16
C SER A 288 -13.04 -0.37 -7.14
N LEU A 289 -13.38 0.29 -6.04
CA LEU A 289 -14.61 1.07 -5.90
C LEU A 289 -14.58 2.30 -6.83
N ALA A 290 -13.43 2.97 -6.94
CA ALA A 290 -13.25 4.11 -7.85
C ALA A 290 -13.47 3.71 -9.32
N MET A 291 -13.08 2.49 -9.69
CA MET A 291 -13.30 1.91 -11.02
C MET A 291 -14.71 1.35 -11.21
N GLY A 292 -15.61 1.53 -10.24
CA GLY A 292 -17.00 1.07 -10.29
C GLY A 292 -17.13 -0.45 -10.24
N CYS A 293 -16.15 -1.16 -9.68
CA CYS A 293 -16.30 -2.56 -9.31
C CYS A 293 -17.04 -2.66 -7.98
N LYS A 294 -17.85 -3.71 -7.82
CA LYS A 294 -18.23 -4.17 -6.47
C LYS A 294 -17.01 -4.74 -5.76
N LEU A 295 -16.99 -4.68 -4.45
CA LEU A 295 -15.90 -5.16 -3.62
C LEU A 295 -16.38 -6.27 -2.70
N ILE A 296 -15.63 -7.36 -2.63
CA ILE A 296 -15.73 -8.35 -1.57
C ILE A 296 -14.40 -8.31 -0.82
N THR A 297 -14.42 -8.01 0.48
CA THR A 297 -13.18 -7.87 1.26
C THR A 297 -13.23 -8.62 2.58
N SER A 298 -12.11 -9.22 2.98
CA SER A 298 -11.99 -9.79 4.34
C SER A 298 -11.65 -8.75 5.42
N ASN A 299 -11.42 -7.48 5.04
CA ASN A 299 -11.26 -6.41 6.02
C ASN A 299 -12.62 -5.89 6.50
N SER A 300 -13.09 -6.43 7.62
CA SER A 300 -14.35 -6.02 8.26
C SER A 300 -14.36 -4.56 8.73
N SER A 301 -13.20 -3.91 8.86
CA SER A 301 -13.08 -2.50 9.28
C SER A 301 -13.67 -1.54 8.26
N ILE A 302 -13.87 -1.96 7.01
CA ILE A 302 -14.54 -1.17 5.98
C ILE A 302 -15.97 -0.75 6.40
N LYS A 303 -16.62 -1.51 7.29
CA LYS A 303 -17.92 -1.16 7.88
C LYS A 303 -17.89 0.13 8.71
N LYS A 304 -16.70 0.60 9.12
CA LYS A 304 -16.50 1.87 9.85
C LYS A 304 -16.34 3.07 8.93
N GLU A 305 -16.25 2.86 7.61
CA GLU A 305 -16.11 3.95 6.64
C GLU A 305 -17.45 4.62 6.36
N ALA A 306 -17.44 5.94 6.21
CA ALA A 306 -18.64 6.71 5.90
C ALA A 306 -19.27 6.35 4.54
N PHE A 307 -18.47 5.78 3.62
CA PHE A 307 -18.93 5.36 2.30
C PHE A 307 -19.38 3.90 2.22
N PHE A 308 -19.40 3.16 3.34
CA PHE A 308 -19.83 1.77 3.35
C PHE A 308 -21.27 1.63 2.82
N ASN A 309 -21.46 0.74 1.86
CA ASN A 309 -22.74 0.44 1.22
C ASN A 309 -22.76 -1.05 0.85
N ASP A 310 -23.78 -1.78 1.29
CA ASP A 310 -23.92 -3.23 1.14
C ASP A 310 -24.26 -3.68 -0.29
N GLU A 311 -24.80 -2.79 -1.13
CA GLU A 311 -24.94 -3.06 -2.57
C GLU A 311 -23.58 -3.04 -3.30
N TRP A 312 -22.61 -2.30 -2.77
CA TRP A 312 -21.25 -2.19 -3.33
C TRP A 312 -20.23 -3.09 -2.66
N ILE A 313 -20.41 -3.39 -1.36
CA ILE A 313 -19.38 -3.99 -0.52
C ILE A 313 -19.97 -5.17 0.25
N GLN A 314 -19.46 -6.37 -0.01
CA GLN A 314 -19.66 -7.54 0.84
C GLN A 314 -18.43 -7.76 1.73
N VAL A 315 -18.63 -7.98 3.02
CA VAL A 315 -17.55 -8.43 3.92
C VAL A 315 -17.50 -9.96 3.90
N LEU A 316 -16.33 -10.50 3.60
CA LEU A 316 -16.05 -11.93 3.51
C LEU A 316 -15.52 -12.45 4.83
N ASP A 317 -16.12 -13.53 5.32
CA ASP A 317 -15.54 -14.34 6.38
C ASP A 317 -14.55 -15.34 5.77
N GLU A 318 -13.29 -15.28 6.18
CA GLU A 318 -12.26 -16.20 5.67
C GLU A 318 -12.42 -17.63 6.21
N GLU A 319 -13.07 -17.81 7.37
CA GLU A 319 -13.32 -19.13 7.96
C GLU A 319 -14.52 -19.81 7.29
N ASN A 320 -15.50 -19.02 6.85
CA ASN A 320 -16.66 -19.48 6.11
C ASN A 320 -16.84 -18.64 4.85
N LEU A 321 -16.16 -19.04 3.77
CA LEU A 321 -16.14 -18.35 2.48
C LEU A 321 -17.50 -18.44 1.77
N GLU A 322 -18.46 -17.65 2.24
CA GLU A 322 -19.78 -17.48 1.64
C GLU A 322 -19.79 -16.23 0.77
N ILE A 323 -19.87 -16.43 -0.54
CA ILE A 323 -20.10 -15.36 -1.50
C ILE A 323 -21.57 -15.39 -1.90
N ASP A 324 -22.23 -14.25 -1.73
CA ASP A 324 -23.62 -14.11 -2.08
C ASP A 324 -23.76 -13.97 -3.61
N LEU A 325 -24.47 -14.93 -4.22
CA LEU A 325 -24.76 -14.92 -5.65
C LEU A 325 -25.68 -13.77 -6.04
N GLU A 326 -26.60 -13.37 -5.15
CA GLU A 326 -27.47 -12.22 -5.39
C GLU A 326 -26.64 -10.94 -5.37
N PHE A 327 -25.74 -10.78 -4.39
CA PHE A 327 -24.75 -9.70 -4.40
C PHE A 327 -23.99 -9.66 -5.72
N LEU A 328 -23.48 -10.78 -6.24
CA LEU A 328 -22.76 -10.81 -7.52
C LEU A 328 -23.63 -10.46 -8.73
N ALA A 329 -24.88 -10.90 -8.78
CA ALA A 329 -25.79 -10.69 -9.90
C ALA A 329 -26.37 -9.27 -9.94
N ASN A 330 -26.67 -8.69 -8.77
CA ASN A 330 -27.36 -7.41 -8.66
C ASN A 330 -26.45 -6.24 -9.04
N LYS A 331 -27.03 -5.24 -9.70
CA LYS A 331 -26.37 -3.95 -9.92
C LYS A 331 -26.76 -3.01 -8.78
N PRO A 332 -25.82 -2.23 -8.22
CA PRO A 332 -26.16 -1.22 -7.23
C PRO A 332 -27.21 -0.23 -7.77
N SER A 333 -28.17 0.12 -6.93
CA SER A 333 -29.25 1.06 -7.23
C SER A 333 -28.77 2.51 -7.17
N VAL A 334 -27.76 2.78 -6.36
CA VAL A 334 -27.12 4.10 -6.19
C VAL A 334 -25.62 4.04 -6.44
N GLY A 335 -25.04 5.15 -6.87
CA GLY A 335 -23.58 5.28 -6.96
C GLY A 335 -22.93 5.34 -5.58
N ILE A 336 -21.67 4.90 -5.49
CA ILE A 336 -20.86 5.06 -4.28
C ILE A 336 -20.06 6.38 -4.36
N ASP A 337 -20.14 7.21 -3.32
CA ASP A 337 -19.34 8.44 -3.22
C ASP A 337 -18.11 8.22 -2.36
N ILE A 338 -16.96 8.15 -3.02
CA ILE A 338 -15.64 8.11 -2.39
C ILE A 338 -14.78 9.32 -2.79
N SER A 339 -15.39 10.41 -3.27
CA SER A 339 -14.67 11.57 -3.82
C SER A 339 -13.69 12.25 -2.86
N HIS A 340 -13.90 12.10 -1.55
CA HIS A 340 -12.96 12.55 -0.52
C HIS A 340 -11.62 11.77 -0.53
N LEU A 341 -11.59 10.58 -1.13
CA LEU A 341 -10.41 9.73 -1.31
C LEU A 341 -9.67 9.94 -2.64
N THR A 342 -10.10 10.89 -3.48
CA THR A 342 -9.31 11.30 -4.65
C THR A 342 -7.93 11.78 -4.17
N LEU A 343 -6.86 11.51 -4.92
CA LEU A 343 -5.50 11.93 -4.57
C LEU A 343 -5.45 13.44 -4.26
N LYS A 344 -6.19 14.24 -5.04
CA LYS A 344 -6.35 15.67 -4.83
C LYS A 344 -6.91 15.99 -3.44
N ASN A 345 -8.05 15.40 -3.06
CA ASN A 345 -8.70 15.70 -1.78
C ASN A 345 -7.96 15.07 -0.58
N TRP A 346 -7.34 13.92 -0.79
CA TRP A 346 -6.45 13.28 0.19
C TRP A 346 -5.25 14.17 0.50
N LEU A 347 -4.55 14.68 -0.52
CA LEU A 347 -3.42 15.60 -0.31
C LEU A 347 -3.84 16.91 0.34
N LYS A 348 -4.97 17.49 -0.05
CA LYS A 348 -5.52 18.66 0.64
C LYS A 348 -5.73 18.39 2.12
N SER A 349 -6.38 17.27 2.45
CA SER A 349 -6.63 16.86 3.83
C SER A 349 -5.34 16.71 4.63
N ILE A 350 -4.22 16.33 4.01
CA ILE A 350 -2.93 16.23 4.70
C ILE A 350 -2.28 17.61 4.84
N ILE A 351 -2.22 18.38 3.76
CA ILE A 351 -1.40 19.59 3.70
C ILE A 351 -2.07 20.78 4.41
N THR A 352 -3.40 20.89 4.36
CA THR A 352 -4.13 22.04 4.93
C THR A 352 -4.60 21.84 6.37
N SER A 353 -4.47 20.62 6.92
CA SER A 353 -4.91 20.29 8.30
C SER A 353 -4.02 20.90 9.38
#